data_AF-A0A358EFT9-F1
#
_entry.id   AF-A0A358EFT9-F1
#
_cell.length_a   1.000
_cell.length_b   1.000
_cell.length_c   1.000
_cell.angle_alpha   90.00
_cell.angle_beta   90.00
_cell.angle_gamma   90.00
#
_symmetry.space_group_name_H-M   'P 1'
#
loop_
_entity.id
_entity.type
_entity.pdbx_description
1 polymer ?
#
loop_
_entity_poly.entity_id
_entity_poly.type
_entity_poly.pdbx_seq_one_letter_code
_entity_poly.pdbx_strand_id
1 'polypeptide(L)'
;MTYEDDKTLAEALKTAREAGRACALATIVGTRGSTPRKVGARMLVDPTEGLTGTIGGGCGEAEVIESAYRVLKTGFAERVRVDLTEDFTTWSPAVCGGVMDVFVEPVAVQTGDQKQLSEESRARAPDR
;
A
#
# COMPACT_ATOMS: atom_id res chain seq x y z
N MET A 1 16.98 -1.51 -5.78
CA MET A 1 15.93 -0.57 -6.19
C MET A 1 16.54 0.17 -7.35
N THR A 2 16.29 -0.33 -8.56
CA THR A 2 16.77 0.36 -9.76
C THR A 2 15.86 1.56 -9.99
N TYR A 3 16.37 2.59 -10.65
CA TYR A 3 15.62 3.80 -10.97
C TYR A 3 14.36 3.51 -11.81
N GLU A 4 14.32 2.37 -12.49
CA GLU A 4 13.21 1.90 -13.31
C GLU A 4 12.04 1.39 -12.47
N ASP A 5 12.29 0.66 -11.37
CA ASP A 5 11.25 0.17 -10.45
C ASP A 5 10.41 1.34 -9.88
N ASP A 6 11.09 2.43 -9.51
CA ASP A 6 10.48 3.61 -8.89
C ASP A 6 9.60 4.39 -9.88
N LYS A 7 10.04 4.47 -11.14
CA LYS A 7 9.27 5.12 -12.21
C LYS A 7 8.00 4.36 -12.52
N THR A 8 8.09 3.04 -12.70
CA THR A 8 6.92 2.21 -12.99
C THR A 8 5.89 2.28 -11.87
N LEU A 9 6.34 2.27 -10.61
CA LEU A 9 5.43 2.44 -9.48
C LEU A 9 4.76 3.82 -9.47
N ALA A 10 5.53 4.89 -9.73
CA ALA A 10 5.00 6.24 -9.78
C ALA A 10 3.97 6.43 -10.90
N GLU A 11 4.23 5.84 -12.06
CA GLU A 11 3.31 5.82 -13.21
C GLU A 11 2.03 5.05 -12.88
N ALA A 12 2.13 3.85 -12.31
CA ALA A 12 0.97 3.06 -11.90
C ALA A 12 0.10 3.79 -10.86
N LEU A 13 0.73 4.42 -9.86
CA LEU A 13 0.05 5.26 -8.87
C LEU A 13 -0.69 6.44 -9.52
N LYS A 14 -0.05 7.11 -10.48
CA LYS A 14 -0.67 8.21 -11.21
C LYS A 14 -1.89 7.74 -12.00
N THR A 15 -1.74 6.68 -12.79
CA THR A 15 -2.84 6.12 -13.60
C THR A 15 -3.99 5.61 -12.74
N ALA A 16 -3.70 4.99 -11.59
CA ALA A 16 -4.74 4.57 -10.64
C ALA A 16 -5.55 5.76 -10.11
N ARG A 17 -4.86 6.84 -9.72
CA ARG A 17 -5.51 8.07 -9.22
C ARG A 17 -6.36 8.74 -10.29
N GLU A 18 -5.84 8.88 -11.51
CA GLU A 18 -6.55 9.48 -12.64
C GLU A 18 -7.79 8.67 -13.04
N ALA A 19 -7.73 7.34 -12.92
CA ALA A 19 -8.85 6.44 -13.19
C ALA A 19 -9.82 6.30 -12.00
N GLY A 20 -9.57 6.96 -10.86
CA GLY A 20 -10.40 6.84 -9.65
C GLY A 20 -10.44 5.43 -9.07
N ARG A 21 -9.41 4.61 -9.31
CA ARG A 21 -9.37 3.21 -8.86
C ARG A 21 -8.96 3.12 -7.40
N ALA A 22 -9.65 2.26 -6.67
CA ALA A 22 -9.35 2.01 -5.26
C ALA A 22 -8.14 1.08 -5.15
N CYS A 23 -6.98 1.65 -4.80
CA CYS A 23 -5.73 0.93 -4.65
C CYS A 23 -5.15 1.15 -3.25
N ALA A 24 -4.27 0.25 -2.80
CA ALA A 24 -3.54 0.42 -1.55
C ALA A 24 -2.03 0.39 -1.80
N LEU A 25 -1.29 1.24 -1.10
CA LEU A 25 0.16 1.30 -1.17
C LEU A 25 0.75 0.68 0.09
N ALA A 26 1.55 -0.38 -0.08
CA ALA A 26 2.35 -0.96 0.97
C ALA A 26 3.78 -0.40 0.90
N THR A 27 4.32 0.05 2.04
CA THR A 27 5.68 0.58 2.16
C THR A 27 6.40 -0.06 3.33
N ILE A 28 7.61 -0.57 3.11
CA ILE A 28 8.48 -1.01 4.23
C ILE A 28 8.92 0.23 4.99
N VAL A 29 8.51 0.36 6.24
CA VAL A 29 8.85 1.48 7.13
C VAL A 29 9.88 1.13 8.19
N GLY A 30 10.13 -0.17 8.42
CA GLY A 30 11.13 -0.66 9.36
C GLY A 30 11.65 -2.04 8.96
N THR A 31 12.91 -2.31 9.26
CA THR A 31 13.51 -3.64 9.09
C THR A 31 14.47 -3.93 10.25
N ARG A 32 14.52 -5.17 10.70
CA ARG A 32 15.54 -5.69 11.63
C ARG A 32 16.09 -7.01 11.10
N GLY A 33 17.38 -7.25 11.30
CA GLY A 33 18.04 -8.44 10.76
C GLY A 33 18.19 -8.39 9.24
N SER A 34 18.22 -9.56 8.62
CA SER A 34 18.34 -9.68 7.16
C SER A 34 16.94 -9.80 6.53
N THR A 35 16.65 -8.91 5.59
CA THR A 35 15.35 -8.79 4.93
C THR A 35 15.60 -8.64 3.41
N PRO A 36 14.71 -9.20 2.56
CA PRO A 36 14.91 -9.25 1.11
C PRO A 36 14.89 -7.85 0.47
N ARG A 37 14.12 -6.93 1.05
CA ARG A 37 14.08 -5.51 0.71
C ARG A 37 14.34 -4.65 1.93
N LYS A 38 14.68 -3.39 1.68
CA LYS A 38 15.00 -2.39 2.71
C LYS A 38 13.85 -1.40 2.86
N VAL A 39 13.90 -0.64 3.95
CA VAL A 39 13.01 0.52 4.19
C VAL A 39 12.92 1.38 2.93
N GLY A 40 11.70 1.76 2.57
CA GLY A 40 11.40 2.53 1.36
C GLY A 40 10.97 1.69 0.16
N ALA A 41 11.18 0.36 0.16
CA ALA A 41 10.58 -0.50 -0.85
C ALA A 41 9.05 -0.47 -0.75
N ARG A 42 8.40 -0.49 -1.91
CA ARG A 42 6.97 -0.26 -2.05
C ARG A 42 6.33 -1.26 -3.01
N MET A 43 5.05 -1.50 -2.77
CA MET A 43 4.19 -2.30 -3.62
C MET A 43 2.80 -1.66 -3.69
N LEU A 44 2.32 -1.41 -4.90
CA LEU A 44 0.94 -1.01 -5.15
C LEU A 44 0.09 -2.27 -5.33
N VAL A 45 -0.99 -2.36 -4.57
CA VAL A 45 -2.01 -3.40 -4.70
C VAL A 45 -3.24 -2.79 -5.36
N ASP A 46 -3.53 -3.27 -6.56
CA ASP A 46 -4.60 -2.81 -7.40
C ASP A 46 -5.54 -3.98 -7.73
N PRO A 47 -6.79 -3.98 -7.22
CA PRO A 47 -7.72 -5.07 -7.50
C PRO A 47 -8.06 -5.24 -8.99
N THR A 48 -7.85 -4.21 -9.81
CA THR A 48 -8.18 -4.20 -11.24
C THR A 48 -6.98 -4.58 -12.11
N GLU A 49 -5.80 -4.03 -11.81
CA GLU A 49 -4.60 -4.17 -12.67
C GLU A 49 -3.51 -5.06 -12.05
N GLY A 50 -3.68 -5.52 -10.81
CA GLY A 50 -2.74 -6.41 -10.12
C GLY A 50 -1.70 -5.68 -9.27
N LEU A 51 -0.48 -6.22 -9.23
CA LEU A 51 0.59 -5.74 -8.35
C LEU A 51 1.63 -4.95 -9.14
N THR A 52 2.09 -3.82 -8.61
CA THR A 52 3.24 -3.08 -9.14
C THR A 52 4.28 -2.87 -8.05
N GLY A 53 5.53 -3.25 -8.29
CA GLY A 53 6.57 -3.28 -7.27
C GLY A 53 6.48 -4.51 -6.37
N THR A 54 7.35 -4.59 -5.37
CA THR A 54 7.43 -5.73 -4.45
C THR A 54 8.11 -5.30 -3.15
N ILE A 55 7.70 -5.91 -2.03
CA ILE A 55 8.36 -5.77 -0.73
C ILE A 55 9.29 -6.93 -0.40
N GLY A 56 9.42 -7.92 -1.30
CA GLY A 56 10.33 -9.05 -1.13
C GLY A 56 9.83 -10.40 -1.62
N GLY A 57 8.56 -10.52 -1.99
CA GLY A 57 7.94 -11.79 -2.40
C GLY A 57 7.67 -12.77 -1.25
N GLY A 58 7.18 -13.96 -1.61
CA GLY A 58 6.95 -15.07 -0.67
C GLY A 58 5.74 -14.89 0.25
N CYS A 59 5.66 -15.70 1.30
CA CYS A 59 4.52 -15.71 2.24
C CYS A 59 4.31 -14.35 2.92
N GLY A 60 5.40 -13.64 3.23
CA GLY A 60 5.33 -12.31 3.82
C GLY A 60 4.69 -11.25 2.92
N GLU A 61 4.86 -11.36 1.60
CA GLU A 61 4.19 -10.48 0.65
C GLU A 61 2.70 -10.81 0.54
N ALA A 62 2.32 -12.09 0.60
CA ALA A 62 0.93 -12.52 0.59
C ALA A 62 0.13 -11.95 1.78
N GLU A 63 0.71 -11.96 2.99
CA GLU A 63 0.07 -11.38 4.18
C GLU A 63 -0.18 -9.86 4.02
N VAL A 64 0.77 -9.14 3.43
CA VAL A 64 0.64 -7.71 3.15
C VAL A 64 -0.42 -7.44 2.08
N ILE A 65 -0.53 -8.30 1.06
CA ILE A 65 -1.59 -8.21 0.05
C ILE A 65 -2.97 -8.41 0.69
N GLU A 66 -3.13 -9.38 1.59
CA GLU A 66 -4.38 -9.56 2.33
C GLU A 66 -4.74 -8.34 3.18
N SER A 67 -3.76 -7.75 3.87
CA SER A 67 -3.96 -6.48 4.59
C SER A 67 -4.36 -5.35 3.65
N ALA A 68 -3.76 -5.25 2.47
CA ALA A 68 -4.14 -4.25 1.48
C ALA A 68 -5.62 -4.36 1.07
N TYR A 69 -6.15 -5.57 0.88
CA TYR A 69 -7.59 -5.75 0.63
C TYR A 69 -8.47 -5.32 1.82
N ARG A 70 -8.02 -5.52 3.06
CA ARG A 70 -8.74 -5.02 4.26
C ARG A 70 -8.69 -3.51 4.36
N VAL A 71 -7.54 -2.90 4.12
CA VAL A 71 -7.36 -1.43 4.06
C VAL A 71 -8.29 -0.83 3.00
N LEU A 72 -8.38 -1.45 1.82
CA LEU A 72 -9.30 -1.04 0.76
C LEU A 72 -10.77 -1.14 1.17
N LYS A 73 -11.14 -2.20 1.88
CA LYS A 73 -12.51 -2.40 2.36
C LYS A 73 -12.89 -1.45 3.49
N THR A 74 -11.96 -1.13 4.38
CA THR A 74 -12.21 -0.36 5.60
C THR A 74 -11.93 1.13 5.44
N GLY A 75 -11.06 1.50 4.50
CA GLY A 75 -10.55 2.86 4.33
C GLY A 75 -9.52 3.28 5.39
N PHE A 76 -9.12 2.39 6.30
CA PHE A 76 -8.17 2.68 7.37
C PHE A 76 -6.83 2.02 7.09
N ALA A 77 -5.74 2.78 7.28
CA ALA A 77 -4.40 2.24 7.13
C ALA A 77 -4.05 1.23 8.22
N GLU A 78 -3.26 0.22 7.87
CA GLU A 78 -2.80 -0.85 8.77
C GLU A 78 -1.25 -0.88 8.83
N ARG A 79 -0.72 -1.33 9.97
CA ARG A 79 0.68 -1.78 10.07
C ARG A 79 0.72 -3.30 10.13
N VAL A 80 1.50 -3.90 9.24
CA VAL A 80 1.72 -5.34 9.17
C VAL A 80 3.17 -5.60 9.58
N ARG A 81 3.36 -6.49 10.55
CA ARG A 81 4.69 -7.01 10.91
C ARG A 81 4.85 -8.35 10.23
N VAL A 82 5.82 -8.45 9.32
CA VAL A 82 6.17 -9.70 8.66
C VAL A 82 7.43 -10.26 9.32
N ASP A 83 7.29 -11.43 9.92
CA ASP A 83 8.39 -12.17 10.54
C ASP A 83 8.92 -13.24 9.56
N LEU A 84 10.15 -13.04 9.07
CA LEU A 84 10.82 -13.99 8.17
C LEU A 84 11.78 -14.91 8.94
N THR A 85 11.61 -15.02 10.26
CA THR A 85 12.40 -15.93 11.10
C THR A 85 11.69 -17.26 11.32
N GLU A 86 10.36 -17.35 11.27
CA GLU A 86 9.67 -18.60 11.64
C GLU A 86 9.76 -19.72 10.59
N ASP A 87 10.20 -19.41 9.36
CA ASP A 87 10.29 -20.38 8.25
C ASP A 87 11.51 -21.35 8.35
N PHE A 88 12.03 -21.58 9.57
CA PHE A 88 13.12 -22.53 9.83
C PHE A 88 12.70 -24.00 9.77
N THR A 89 11.39 -24.32 9.81
CA THR A 89 10.92 -25.72 9.77
C THR A 89 11.13 -26.37 8.42
N THR A 90 11.26 -25.57 7.37
CA THR A 90 11.57 -25.99 6.01
C THR A 90 13.01 -25.57 5.72
N TRP A 91 13.90 -26.55 5.54
CA TRP A 91 15.32 -26.37 5.16
C TRP A 91 15.43 -25.77 3.76
N SER A 92 14.95 -24.55 3.57
CA SER A 92 15.04 -23.78 2.34
C SER A 92 16.09 -22.70 2.54
N PRO A 93 17.13 -22.60 1.70
CA PRO A 93 18.20 -21.60 1.81
C PRO A 93 17.73 -20.14 1.58
N ALA A 94 16.42 -19.89 1.48
CA ALA A 94 15.81 -18.59 1.21
C ALA A 94 15.31 -17.84 2.46
N VAL A 95 15.61 -18.32 3.68
CA VAL A 95 15.19 -17.64 4.91
C VAL A 95 16.06 -16.41 5.13
N CYS A 96 15.47 -15.22 4.94
CA CYS A 96 16.17 -13.97 5.15
C CYS A 96 16.51 -13.72 6.63
N GLY A 97 15.75 -14.31 7.59
CA GLY A 97 16.10 -14.32 9.01
C GLY A 97 15.95 -12.97 9.71
N GLY A 98 14.98 -12.15 9.27
CA GLY A 98 14.71 -10.82 9.81
C GLY A 98 13.23 -10.50 9.84
N VAL A 99 12.91 -9.30 10.33
CA VAL A 99 11.53 -8.82 10.49
C VAL A 99 11.39 -7.50 9.74
N MET A 100 10.25 -7.30 9.09
CA MET A 100 9.90 -6.04 8.45
C MET A 100 8.56 -5.51 8.95
N ASP A 101 8.53 -4.20 9.24
CA ASP A 101 7.30 -3.48 9.52
C ASP A 101 6.86 -2.76 8.24
N VAL A 102 5.66 -3.07 7.77
CA VAL A 102 5.07 -2.57 6.52
C VAL A 102 3.86 -1.71 6.87
N PHE A 103 3.82 -0.50 6.34
CA PHE A 103 2.65 0.37 6.44
C PHE A 103 1.83 0.26 5.17
N VAL A 104 0.53 0.00 5.31
CA VAL A 104 -0.40 -0.20 4.20
C VAL A 104 -1.47 0.86 4.30
N GLU A 105 -1.60 1.69 3.27
CA GLU A 105 -2.53 2.83 3.24
C GLU A 105 -3.36 2.88 1.96
N PRO A 106 -4.61 3.36 2.01
CA PRO A 106 -5.42 3.54 0.81
C PRO A 106 -4.86 4.70 -0.01
N VAL A 107 -4.84 4.54 -1.33
CA VAL A 107 -4.45 5.61 -2.25
C VAL A 107 -5.63 6.58 -2.39
N ALA A 108 -5.42 7.83 -2.01
CA ALA A 108 -6.43 8.88 -2.20
C ALA A 108 -6.80 9.01 -3.68
N VAL A 109 -8.07 8.82 -4.01
CA VAL A 109 -8.62 9.10 -5.33
C VAL A 109 -8.83 10.60 -5.48
N GLN A 110 -8.42 11.17 -6.62
CA GLN A 110 -8.78 12.54 -6.93
C GLN A 110 -10.27 12.56 -7.31
N THR A 111 -11.12 12.89 -6.35
CA THR A 111 -12.51 13.18 -6.67
C THR A 111 -12.51 14.53 -7.39
N GLY A 112 -12.80 14.53 -8.69
CA GLY A 112 -13.04 15.76 -9.43
C GLY A 112 -14.09 16.60 -8.71
N ASP A 113 -13.76 17.85 -8.42
CA ASP A 113 -14.62 18.91 -7.88
C ASP A 113 -15.26 18.70 -6.49
N GLN A 114 -14.46 18.90 -5.45
CA GLN A 114 -14.97 19.34 -4.14
C GLN A 114 -15.39 20.83 -4.09
N LYS A 115 -15.50 21.53 -5.23
CA LYS A 115 -15.76 22.98 -5.25
C LYS A 115 -17.22 23.42 -5.10
N GLN A 116 -18.21 22.52 -5.07
CA GLN A 116 -19.62 22.94 -5.10
C GLN A 116 -20.41 22.75 -3.78
N LEU A 117 -19.86 22.07 -2.77
CA LEU A 117 -20.59 21.79 -1.52
C LEU A 117 -20.46 22.86 -0.42
N SER A 118 -19.66 23.91 -0.62
CA SER A 118 -19.49 24.99 0.36
C SER A 118 -20.42 26.19 0.17
N GLU A 119 -21.13 26.32 -0.96
CA GLU A 119 -22.00 27.49 -1.24
C GLU A 119 -23.47 27.24 -0.89
N GLU A 120 -24.01 26.03 -1.07
CA GLU A 120 -25.41 25.73 -0.72
C GLU A 120 -25.69 25.72 0.79
N SER A 121 -24.68 25.46 1.62
CA SER A 121 -24.82 25.48 3.08
C SER A 121 -24.93 26.90 3.66
N ARG A 122 -24.57 27.95 2.90
CA ARG A 122 -24.74 29.36 3.31
C ARG A 122 -26.07 29.98 2.88
N ALA A 123 -26.80 29.35 1.97
CA ALA A 123 -28.06 29.89 1.43
C ALA A 123 -29.33 29.41 2.18
N ARG A 124 -29.18 28.59 3.24
CA ARG A 124 -30.32 27.98 3.96
C ARG A 124 -30.35 28.31 5.46
N ALA A 125 -30.07 29.57 5.80
CA ALA A 125 -30.45 30.11 7.11
C ALA A 125 -31.86 30.73 7.00
N PRO A 126 -32.89 30.18 7.65
CA PRO A 126 -34.19 30.83 7.74
C PRO A 126 -34.15 32.01 8.72
N ASP A 127 -34.68 33.14 8.26
CA ASP A 127 -34.96 34.36 9.01
C ASP A 127 -35.83 34.09 10.26
N ARG A 128 -35.26 34.33 11.46
CA ARG A 128 -35.97 34.54 12.72
C ARG A 128 -35.14 35.38 13.68
#